data_AF-A0A7C5BT87-F1
#
_entry.id   AF-A0A7C5BT87-F1
#
_cell.length_a   1.000
_cell.length_b   1.000
_cell.length_c   1.000
_cell.angle_alpha   90.00
_cell.angle_beta   90.00
_cell.angle_gamma   90.00
#
_symmetry.space_group_name_H-M   'P 1'
#
loop_
_entity.id
_entity.type
_entity.pdbx_description
1 polymer ?
#
loop_
_entity_poly.entity_id
_entity_poly.type
_entity_poly.pdbx_seq_one_letter_code
_entity_poly.pdbx_strand_id
1 'polypeptide(L)'
;MRKARGSLQCPLCSTIASYRNNLVTHLKGQVHNGGHGLSLTEAERLASEAEFQIKRGLVPALPRDEIVELSPAPLDPQPQGTMQRPDDPYGAFVFDLFQQLVAHKALPKYQFERRIDAIVALFLPEIIRDCLGWNVRVVVPEFPIKKASNNQSTNVDCLLFREGGRNGERRAWVFFELKTDHGSTRAEQWDIYCAAAKRGMPRLCDDLRTIANASNQPEKYREMLALLQGYETGHPVEIVYLSPGSRRPLGMPSDVHSISFAQLGEAKPENYAEVWHLFRQIVLPRLC
;
A
#
# COMPACT_ATOMS: atom_id res chain seq x y z
N MET A 1 -0.23 -6.70 -39.59
CA MET A 1 0.83 -5.71 -39.26
C MET A 1 0.21 -4.50 -38.55
N ARG A 2 0.51 -4.26 -37.27
CA ARG A 2 0.13 -2.99 -36.61
C ARG A 2 1.12 -1.91 -37.05
N LYS A 3 0.67 -0.85 -37.74
CA LYS A 3 1.52 0.30 -38.08
C LYS A 3 2.16 0.84 -36.80
N ALA A 4 3.48 0.99 -36.78
CA ALA A 4 4.18 1.65 -35.68
C ALA A 4 3.58 3.04 -35.48
N ARG A 5 2.97 3.29 -34.31
CA ARG A 5 2.45 4.62 -33.96
C ARG A 5 3.59 5.36 -33.27
N GLY A 6 4.05 6.46 -33.87
CA GLY A 6 5.03 7.35 -33.24
C GLY A 6 4.52 7.94 -31.93
N SER A 7 5.44 8.35 -31.05
CA SER A 7 5.10 9.13 -29.86
C SER A 7 4.75 10.58 -30.24
N LEU A 8 3.83 11.20 -29.49
CA LEU A 8 3.39 12.59 -29.71
C LEU A 8 4.16 13.51 -28.75
N GLN A 9 4.75 14.60 -29.25
CA GLN A 9 5.35 15.64 -28.42
C GLN A 9 4.32 16.72 -28.11
N CYS A 10 4.30 17.20 -26.86
CA CYS A 10 3.49 18.35 -26.48
C CYS A 10 3.95 19.60 -27.27
N PRO A 11 3.03 20.41 -27.84
CA PRO A 11 3.43 21.63 -28.55
C PRO A 11 3.81 22.77 -27.61
N LEU A 12 3.51 22.65 -26.31
CA LEU A 12 3.76 23.67 -25.30
C LEU A 12 4.97 23.37 -24.41
N CYS A 13 5.49 22.14 -24.44
CA CYS A 13 6.68 21.73 -23.68
C CYS A 13 7.31 20.47 -24.29
N SER A 14 8.43 19.99 -23.73
CA SER A 14 9.14 18.82 -24.27
C SER A 14 8.57 17.47 -23.83
N THR A 15 7.39 17.42 -23.20
CA THR A 15 6.79 16.16 -22.73
C THR A 15 6.36 15.29 -23.90
N ILE A 16 6.69 14.00 -23.82
CA ILE A 16 6.36 12.99 -24.84
C ILE A 16 5.25 12.09 -24.33
N ALA A 17 4.23 11.85 -25.15
CA ALA A 17 3.09 11.01 -24.84
C ALA A 17 2.98 9.84 -25.84
N SER A 18 2.86 8.63 -25.32
CA SER A 18 2.75 7.42 -26.15
C SER A 18 1.44 7.32 -26.93
N TYR A 19 0.40 8.05 -26.50
CA TYR A 19 -0.95 8.03 -27.08
C TYR A 19 -1.59 9.42 -27.02
N ARG A 20 -2.51 9.71 -27.95
CA ARG A 20 -3.29 10.95 -27.97
C ARG A 20 -3.97 11.22 -26.63
N ASN A 21 -4.60 10.21 -26.03
CA ASN A 21 -5.28 10.36 -24.73
C ASN A 21 -4.32 10.75 -23.60
N ASN A 22 -3.08 10.24 -23.62
CA ASN A 22 -2.07 10.63 -22.64
C ASN A 22 -1.66 12.09 -22.83
N LEU A 23 -1.53 12.55 -24.08
CA LEU A 23 -1.22 13.95 -24.38
C LEU A 23 -2.36 14.88 -23.94
N VAL A 24 -3.62 14.50 -24.19
CA VAL A 24 -4.79 15.25 -23.70
C VAL A 24 -4.80 15.32 -22.17
N THR A 25 -4.55 14.21 -21.48
CA THR A 25 -4.46 14.20 -20.00
C THR A 25 -3.36 15.13 -19.50
N HIS A 26 -2.18 15.12 -20.13
CA HIS A 26 -1.09 16.03 -19.79
C HIS A 26 -1.46 17.51 -20.02
N LEU A 27 -2.01 17.85 -21.18
CA LEU A 27 -2.43 19.21 -21.53
C LEU A 27 -3.50 19.78 -20.57
N LYS A 28 -4.43 18.92 -20.12
CA LYS A 28 -5.43 19.27 -19.10
C LYS A 28 -4.88 19.32 -17.68
N GLY A 29 -3.76 18.65 -17.43
CA GLY A 29 -3.15 18.51 -16.11
C GLY A 29 -2.84 19.88 -15.50
N GLN A 30 -2.86 19.97 -14.17
CA GLN A 30 -2.51 21.21 -13.48
C GLN A 30 -1.02 21.53 -13.66
N VAL A 31 -0.70 22.83 -13.70
CA VAL A 31 0.66 23.33 -13.99
C VAL A 31 1.70 22.81 -13.00
N HIS A 32 1.35 22.71 -11.70
CA HIS A 32 2.27 22.20 -10.67
C HIS A 32 2.61 20.71 -10.83
N ASN A 33 1.85 19.95 -11.62
CA ASN A 33 2.13 18.56 -11.98
C ASN A 33 2.72 18.45 -13.40
N GLY A 34 3.25 19.55 -13.94
CA GLY A 34 3.82 19.62 -15.28
C GLY A 34 2.80 19.65 -16.41
N GLY A 35 1.50 19.86 -16.14
CA GLY A 35 0.48 20.04 -17.17
C GLY A 35 0.30 21.52 -17.59
N HIS A 36 -0.74 21.82 -18.37
CA HIS A 36 -0.97 23.16 -18.92
C HIS A 36 -2.33 23.78 -18.54
N GLY A 37 -3.18 23.07 -17.79
CA GLY A 37 -4.48 23.59 -17.32
C GLY A 37 -5.46 23.94 -18.43
N LEU A 38 -5.29 23.38 -19.64
CA LEU A 38 -6.15 23.69 -20.78
C LEU A 38 -7.56 23.10 -20.61
N SER A 39 -8.55 23.73 -21.24
CA SER A 39 -9.87 23.12 -21.37
C SER A 39 -9.80 21.81 -22.17
N LEU A 40 -10.78 20.93 -22.00
CA LEU A 40 -10.84 19.67 -22.76
C LEU A 40 -10.81 19.91 -24.27
N THR A 41 -11.59 20.89 -24.76
CA THR A 41 -11.67 21.24 -26.18
C THR A 41 -10.32 21.71 -26.73
N GLU A 42 -9.61 22.58 -26.00
CA GLU A 42 -8.28 23.07 -26.41
C GLU A 42 -7.23 21.96 -26.39
N ALA A 43 -7.23 21.12 -25.35
CA ALA A 43 -6.33 19.99 -25.23
C ALA A 43 -6.54 18.97 -26.36
N GLU A 44 -7.79 18.68 -26.72
CA GLU A 44 -8.13 17.79 -27.84
C GLU A 44 -7.70 18.35 -29.19
N ARG A 45 -7.88 19.67 -29.40
CA ARG A 45 -7.42 20.35 -30.62
C ARG A 45 -5.91 20.23 -30.79
N LEU A 46 -5.14 20.56 -29.75
CA LEU A 46 -3.68 20.49 -29.79
C LEU A 46 -3.18 19.05 -29.96
N ALA A 47 -3.79 18.07 -29.28
CA ALA A 47 -3.41 16.67 -29.43
C ALA A 47 -3.72 16.11 -30.82
N SER A 48 -4.83 16.54 -31.45
CA SER A 48 -5.16 16.18 -32.84
C SER A 48 -4.20 16.82 -33.84
N GLU A 49 -3.81 18.08 -33.61
CA GLU A 49 -2.83 18.77 -34.45
C GLU A 49 -1.47 18.08 -34.41
N ALA A 50 -0.97 17.75 -33.21
CA ALA A 50 0.28 16.99 -33.04
C ALA A 50 0.23 15.63 -33.76
N GLU A 51 -0.92 14.93 -33.69
CA GLU A 51 -1.09 13.66 -34.39
C GLU A 51 -1.14 13.83 -35.92
N PHE A 52 -1.77 14.90 -36.40
CA PHE A 52 -1.84 15.23 -37.82
C PHE A 52 -0.47 15.56 -38.40
N GLN A 53 0.36 16.33 -37.68
CA GLN A 53 1.71 16.68 -38.09
C GLN A 53 2.60 15.44 -38.28
N ILE A 54 2.49 14.45 -37.38
CA ILE A 54 3.19 13.17 -37.52
C ILE A 54 2.65 12.37 -38.72
N LYS A 55 1.32 12.28 -38.88
CA LYS A 55 0.70 11.53 -40.00
C LYS A 55 1.06 12.11 -41.37
N ARG A 56 1.32 13.41 -41.45
CA ARG A 56 1.77 14.11 -42.67
C ARG A 56 3.28 14.05 -42.88
N GLY A 57 4.04 13.51 -41.92
CA GLY A 57 5.51 13.53 -41.96
C GLY A 57 6.10 14.93 -41.82
N LEU A 58 5.34 15.90 -41.30
CA LEU A 58 5.80 17.27 -41.06
C LEU A 58 6.71 17.35 -39.83
N VAL A 59 6.49 16.45 -38.88
CA VAL A 59 7.36 16.24 -37.73
C VAL A 59 7.73 14.77 -37.71
N PRO A 60 9.03 14.42 -37.64
CA PRO A 60 9.43 13.03 -37.51
C PRO A 60 8.80 12.45 -36.24
N ALA A 61 8.19 11.27 -36.40
CA ALA A 61 7.78 10.50 -35.23
C ALA A 61 9.01 10.27 -34.35
N LEU A 62 8.95 10.69 -33.08
CA LEU A 62 10.01 10.34 -32.14
C LEU A 62 10.05 8.81 -32.06
N PRO A 63 11.23 8.20 -32.25
CA PRO A 63 11.38 6.76 -32.19
C PRO A 63 10.83 6.30 -30.84
N ARG A 64 9.88 5.36 -30.90
CA ARG A 64 9.03 5.04 -29.75
C ARG A 64 9.86 4.49 -28.60
N ASP A 65 10.90 3.77 -28.94
CA ASP A 65 12.02 3.35 -28.13
C ASP A 65 13.06 2.92 -29.19
N GLU A 66 14.17 3.63 -29.37
CA GLU A 66 15.40 2.85 -29.48
C GLU A 66 15.49 2.22 -28.09
N ILE A 67 15.04 0.98 -27.97
CA ILE A 67 15.37 0.15 -26.83
C ILE A 67 16.88 0.13 -26.90
N VAL A 68 17.53 1.06 -26.20
CA VAL A 68 18.92 0.93 -25.84
C VAL A 68 18.93 -0.45 -25.23
N GLU A 69 19.62 -1.36 -25.89
CA GLU A 69 19.84 -2.71 -25.40
C GLU A 69 20.66 -2.51 -24.12
N LEU A 70 19.95 -2.17 -23.04
CA LEU A 70 20.49 -1.98 -21.73
C LEU A 70 20.92 -3.38 -21.38
N SER A 71 22.22 -3.62 -21.53
CA SER A 71 22.88 -4.78 -20.94
C SER A 71 22.26 -4.93 -19.56
N PRO A 72 21.65 -6.09 -19.25
CA PRO A 72 20.83 -6.26 -18.07
C PRO A 72 21.61 -5.66 -16.91
N ALA A 73 21.07 -4.59 -16.32
CA ALA A 73 21.72 -3.95 -15.19
C ALA A 73 22.01 -5.09 -14.22
N PRO A 74 23.28 -5.28 -13.81
CA PRO A 74 23.61 -6.37 -12.91
C PRO A 74 22.63 -6.28 -11.75
N LEU A 75 21.85 -7.35 -11.55
CA LEU A 75 20.98 -7.45 -10.38
C LEU A 75 21.86 -7.05 -9.21
N ASP A 76 21.47 -6.01 -8.47
CA ASP A 76 22.25 -5.50 -7.35
C ASP A 76 22.76 -6.71 -6.58
N PRO A 77 24.10 -6.86 -6.43
CA PRO A 77 24.67 -8.08 -5.91
C PRO A 77 23.96 -8.39 -4.62
N GLN A 78 23.30 -9.56 -4.60
CA GLN A 78 22.52 -10.01 -3.45
C GLN A 78 23.42 -9.79 -2.24
N PRO A 79 22.97 -9.00 -1.25
CA PRO A 79 23.82 -8.59 -0.14
C PRO A 79 24.38 -9.85 0.50
N GLN A 80 25.69 -10.02 0.36
CA GLN A 80 26.44 -11.23 0.73
C GLN A 80 26.59 -11.32 2.26
N GLY A 81 25.48 -11.22 2.98
CA GLY A 81 25.40 -11.67 4.36
C GLY A 81 25.51 -13.19 4.35
N THR A 82 26.43 -13.71 5.15
CA THR A 82 26.79 -15.12 5.34
C THR A 82 25.67 -15.95 5.99
N MET A 83 24.39 -15.59 5.79
CA MET A 83 23.30 -16.37 6.34
C MET A 83 23.24 -17.70 5.59
N GLN A 84 23.64 -18.76 6.29
CA GLN A 84 23.56 -20.11 5.78
C GLN A 84 22.08 -20.48 5.66
N ARG A 85 21.71 -20.98 4.48
CA ARG A 85 20.40 -21.59 4.25
C ARG A 85 20.23 -22.73 5.25
N PRO A 86 19.10 -22.80 5.99
CA PRO A 86 18.86 -23.90 6.91
C PRO A 86 18.95 -25.28 6.22
N ASP A 87 19.48 -26.27 6.92
CA ASP A 87 19.60 -27.65 6.41
C ASP A 87 18.26 -28.39 6.41
N ASP A 88 17.34 -28.01 7.29
CA ASP A 88 16.01 -28.60 7.35
C ASP A 88 15.12 -28.10 6.19
N PRO A 89 14.29 -28.98 5.60
CA PRO A 89 13.54 -28.62 4.40
C PRO A 89 12.48 -27.53 4.62
N TYR A 90 11.96 -27.36 5.84
CA TYR A 90 10.96 -26.33 6.14
C TYR A 90 11.60 -24.94 6.26
N GLY A 91 12.65 -24.82 7.07
CA GLY A 91 13.44 -23.60 7.20
C GLY A 91 14.06 -23.18 5.87
N ALA A 92 14.56 -24.13 5.09
CA ALA A 92 15.04 -23.91 3.74
C ALA A 92 13.97 -23.31 2.81
N PHE A 93 12.75 -23.86 2.83
CA PHE A 93 11.63 -23.33 2.03
C PHE A 93 11.28 -21.88 2.42
N VAL A 94 11.18 -21.60 3.72
CA VAL A 94 10.86 -20.25 4.23
C VAL A 94 11.98 -19.25 3.88
N PHE A 95 13.23 -19.67 4.02
CA PHE A 95 14.41 -18.90 3.60
C PHE A 95 14.33 -18.55 2.12
N ASP A 96 14.14 -19.55 1.26
CA ASP A 96 14.08 -19.37 -0.20
C ASP A 96 12.89 -18.46 -0.59
N LEU A 97 11.76 -18.58 0.10
CA LEU A 97 10.60 -17.70 -0.06
C LEU A 97 10.95 -16.23 0.26
N PHE A 98 11.56 -15.97 1.42
CA PHE A 98 11.92 -14.61 1.83
C PHE A 98 12.97 -13.98 0.91
N GLN A 99 13.95 -14.77 0.46
CA GLN A 99 14.93 -14.30 -0.52
C GLN A 99 14.25 -13.89 -1.83
N GLN A 100 13.30 -14.69 -2.33
CA GLN A 100 12.54 -14.32 -3.54
C GLN A 100 11.69 -13.06 -3.35
N LEU A 101 11.06 -12.87 -2.18
CA LEU A 101 10.28 -11.65 -1.91
C LEU A 101 11.18 -10.41 -1.98
N VAL A 102 12.37 -10.47 -1.37
CA VAL A 102 13.35 -9.38 -1.37
C VAL A 102 13.91 -9.14 -2.76
N ALA A 103 14.33 -10.18 -3.48
CA ALA A 103 14.90 -10.07 -4.82
C ALA A 103 13.94 -9.40 -5.81
N HIS A 104 12.63 -9.60 -5.64
CA HIS A 104 11.61 -9.00 -6.49
C HIS A 104 11.19 -7.60 -6.06
N LYS A 105 11.62 -7.08 -4.90
CA LYS A 105 11.21 -5.75 -4.38
C LYS A 105 11.48 -4.63 -5.39
N ALA A 106 12.61 -4.69 -6.10
CA ALA A 106 13.01 -3.67 -7.07
C ALA A 106 12.26 -3.76 -8.42
N LEU A 107 11.49 -4.82 -8.66
CA LEU A 107 10.80 -5.01 -9.93
C LEU A 107 9.62 -4.04 -10.07
N PRO A 108 9.43 -3.41 -11.25
CA PRO A 108 8.29 -2.54 -11.48
C PRO A 108 6.95 -3.23 -11.19
N LYS A 109 6.05 -2.51 -10.51
CA LYS A 109 4.70 -2.97 -10.12
C LYS A 109 4.68 -4.14 -9.14
N TYR A 110 5.82 -4.60 -8.64
CA TYR A 110 5.84 -5.64 -7.62
C TYR A 110 5.28 -5.09 -6.30
N GLN A 111 4.26 -5.76 -5.76
CA GLN A 111 3.57 -5.33 -4.55
C GLN A 111 4.19 -5.99 -3.32
N PHE A 112 5.40 -5.56 -2.97
CA PHE A 112 6.14 -6.14 -1.83
C PHE A 112 5.39 -5.99 -0.50
N GLU A 113 4.87 -4.78 -0.21
CA GLU A 113 4.05 -4.47 0.97
C GLU A 113 2.93 -5.50 1.19
N ARG A 114 2.11 -5.75 0.16
CA ARG A 114 0.99 -6.72 0.24
C ARG A 114 1.43 -8.17 0.50
N ARG A 115 2.64 -8.54 0.08
CA ARG A 115 3.13 -9.92 0.25
C ARG A 115 3.68 -10.13 1.66
N ILE A 116 4.36 -9.13 2.21
CA ILE A 116 4.87 -9.20 3.57
C ILE A 116 3.77 -8.93 4.60
N ASP A 117 2.72 -8.19 4.24
CA ASP A 117 1.58 -7.90 5.13
C ASP A 117 0.98 -9.19 5.71
N ALA A 118 0.71 -10.18 4.86
CA ALA A 118 0.22 -11.48 5.29
C ALA A 118 1.17 -12.21 6.26
N ILE A 119 2.48 -12.01 6.13
CA ILE A 119 3.48 -12.60 7.03
C ILE A 119 3.51 -11.83 8.35
N VAL A 120 3.54 -10.49 8.31
CA VAL A 120 3.54 -9.62 9.49
C VAL A 120 2.27 -9.84 10.32
N ALA A 121 1.12 -10.01 9.66
CA ALA A 121 -0.17 -10.27 10.30
C ALA A 121 -0.16 -11.52 11.22
N LEU A 122 0.65 -12.54 10.90
CA LEU A 122 0.80 -13.75 11.74
C LEU A 122 1.44 -13.44 13.10
N PHE A 123 2.34 -12.46 13.13
CA PHE A 123 3.07 -12.06 14.33
C PHE A 123 2.45 -10.83 15.00
N LEU A 124 1.44 -10.22 14.37
CA LEU A 124 0.93 -8.90 14.75
C LEU A 124 0.46 -8.81 16.21
N PRO A 125 -0.25 -9.80 16.79
CA PRO A 125 -0.57 -9.78 18.21
C PRO A 125 0.64 -9.67 19.13
N GLU A 126 1.71 -10.40 18.81
CA GLU A 126 2.94 -10.44 19.61
C GLU A 126 3.76 -9.17 19.42
N ILE A 127 3.83 -8.66 18.19
CA ILE A 127 4.43 -7.36 17.86
C ILE A 127 3.76 -6.23 18.66
N ILE A 128 2.44 -6.17 18.64
CA ILE A 128 1.67 -5.12 19.32
C ILE A 128 1.82 -5.23 20.84
N ARG A 129 1.84 -6.46 21.38
CA ARG A 129 2.12 -6.71 22.79
C ARG A 129 3.52 -6.22 23.17
N ASP A 130 4.55 -6.60 22.42
CA ASP A 130 5.93 -6.28 22.76
C ASP A 130 6.22 -4.78 22.60
N CYS A 131 5.64 -4.12 21.59
CA CYS A 131 5.88 -2.70 21.32
C CYS A 131 4.99 -1.75 22.14
N LEU A 132 3.73 -2.10 22.40
CA LEU A 132 2.74 -1.22 23.03
C LEU A 132 2.17 -1.74 24.35
N GLY A 133 2.49 -2.98 24.74
CA GLY A 133 1.92 -3.64 25.93
C GLY A 133 0.48 -4.10 25.73
N TRP A 134 -0.05 -4.10 24.50
CA TRP A 134 -1.46 -4.38 24.24
C TRP A 134 -1.69 -5.83 23.85
N ASN A 135 -2.64 -6.48 24.51
CA ASN A 135 -3.13 -7.79 24.08
C ASN A 135 -4.21 -7.58 23.02
N VAL A 136 -3.91 -7.92 21.77
CA VAL A 136 -4.82 -7.73 20.63
C VAL A 136 -5.10 -9.05 19.91
N ARG A 137 -6.23 -9.10 19.21
CA ARG A 137 -6.56 -10.15 18.24
C ARG A 137 -6.78 -9.55 16.86
N VAL A 138 -6.28 -10.20 15.83
CA VAL A 138 -6.61 -9.85 14.43
C VAL A 138 -8.06 -10.29 14.17
N VAL A 139 -8.92 -9.37 13.78
CA VAL A 139 -10.34 -9.65 13.53
C VAL A 139 -10.62 -9.77 12.04
N VAL A 140 -10.18 -8.79 11.25
CA VAL A 140 -10.42 -8.74 9.80
C VAL A 140 -9.16 -8.22 9.09
N PRO A 141 -8.62 -8.94 8.10
CA PRO A 141 -7.66 -8.38 7.16
C PRO A 141 -8.38 -7.47 6.15
N GLU A 142 -7.72 -6.39 5.72
CA GLU A 142 -8.22 -5.39 4.77
C GLU A 142 -9.62 -4.83 5.11
N PHE A 143 -9.76 -4.16 6.26
CA PHE A 143 -11.06 -3.67 6.71
C PHE A 143 -11.55 -2.46 5.88
N PRO A 144 -12.76 -2.51 5.29
CA PRO A 144 -13.27 -1.44 4.44
C PRO A 144 -13.82 -0.25 5.25
N ILE A 145 -13.37 0.94 4.88
CA ILE A 145 -13.88 2.24 5.34
C ILE A 145 -14.60 2.90 4.16
N LYS A 146 -15.92 3.03 4.26
CA LYS A 146 -16.75 3.65 3.21
C LYS A 146 -16.35 5.11 2.98
N LYS A 147 -16.22 5.49 1.70
CA LYS A 147 -16.02 6.89 1.28
C LYS A 147 -17.32 7.68 1.46
N ALA A 148 -17.20 8.95 1.85
CA ALA A 148 -18.37 9.79 2.11
C ALA A 148 -19.25 10.00 0.85
N SER A 149 -18.63 10.13 -0.32
CA SER A 149 -19.29 10.53 -1.56
C SER A 149 -20.04 9.42 -2.31
N ASN A 150 -19.75 8.14 -2.02
CA ASN A 150 -20.33 7.01 -2.73
C ASN A 150 -20.27 5.72 -1.91
N ASN A 151 -20.61 4.58 -2.52
CA ASN A 151 -20.58 3.26 -1.89
C ASN A 151 -19.25 2.51 -2.12
N GLN A 152 -18.18 3.21 -2.49
CA GLN A 152 -16.83 2.63 -2.51
C GLN A 152 -16.19 2.72 -1.13
N SER A 153 -15.15 1.91 -0.90
CA SER A 153 -14.32 1.96 0.30
C SER A 153 -12.86 2.33 -0.04
N THR A 154 -12.15 2.78 0.98
CA THR A 154 -10.70 2.55 1.13
C THR A 154 -10.51 1.51 2.22
N ASN A 155 -9.39 0.79 2.24
CA ASN A 155 -9.18 -0.23 3.26
C ASN A 155 -8.06 0.22 4.21
N VAL A 156 -8.18 -0.19 5.47
CA VAL A 156 -7.05 -0.28 6.41
C VAL A 156 -6.54 -1.71 6.43
N ASP A 157 -5.23 -1.91 6.52
CA ASP A 157 -4.61 -3.23 6.31
C ASP A 157 -5.13 -4.30 7.28
N CYS A 158 -5.35 -3.95 8.55
CA CYS A 158 -5.96 -4.83 9.54
C CYS A 158 -6.90 -4.09 10.49
N LEU A 159 -8.01 -4.74 10.86
CA LEU A 159 -8.79 -4.39 12.04
C LEU A 159 -8.48 -5.37 13.15
N LEU A 160 -8.03 -4.84 14.28
CA LEU A 160 -7.74 -5.59 15.50
C LEU A 160 -8.72 -5.24 16.61
N PHE A 161 -8.80 -6.11 17.60
CA PHE A 161 -9.50 -5.84 18.85
C PHE A 161 -8.53 -5.98 20.02
N ARG A 162 -8.32 -4.90 20.77
CA ARG A 162 -7.58 -4.89 22.03
C ARG A 162 -8.48 -5.42 23.13
N GLU A 163 -8.06 -6.51 23.74
CA GLU A 163 -8.71 -7.07 24.91
C GLU A 163 -8.38 -6.20 26.13
N GLY A 164 -9.34 -6.09 27.05
CA GLY A 164 -9.09 -5.40 28.31
C GLY A 164 -8.01 -6.14 29.08
N GLY A 165 -6.97 -5.42 29.51
CA GLY A 165 -5.86 -6.03 30.23
C GLY A 165 -6.05 -5.99 31.74
N ARG A 166 -5.24 -6.77 32.46
CA ARG A 166 -5.26 -6.81 33.93
C ARG A 166 -4.80 -5.50 34.56
N ASN A 167 -4.12 -4.62 33.81
CA ASN A 167 -3.61 -3.35 34.31
C ASN A 167 -4.54 -2.18 33.98
N GLY A 168 -5.81 -2.46 33.65
CA GLY A 168 -6.81 -1.44 33.39
C GLY A 168 -6.78 -0.89 31.96
N GLU A 169 -6.07 -1.55 31.03
CA GLU A 169 -6.15 -1.20 29.61
C GLU A 169 -7.59 -1.33 29.12
N ARG A 170 -8.15 -0.25 28.56
CA ARG A 170 -9.51 -0.27 28.03
C ARG A 170 -9.58 -1.12 26.77
N ARG A 171 -10.67 -1.88 26.63
CA ARG A 171 -11.03 -2.51 25.35
C ARG A 171 -11.15 -1.44 24.27
N ALA A 172 -10.62 -1.73 23.09
CA ALA A 172 -10.65 -0.81 21.95
C ALA A 172 -10.56 -1.59 20.65
N TRP A 173 -11.15 -1.02 19.60
CA TRP A 173 -10.85 -1.41 18.23
C TRP A 173 -9.56 -0.73 17.80
N VAL A 174 -8.77 -1.38 16.95
CA VAL A 174 -7.52 -0.82 16.45
C VAL A 174 -7.48 -0.96 14.95
N PHE A 175 -7.39 0.18 14.26
CA PHE A 175 -6.98 0.26 12.88
C PHE A 175 -5.47 0.11 12.80
N PHE A 176 -4.99 -0.93 12.13
CA PHE A 176 -3.58 -1.17 11.94
C PHE A 176 -3.22 -1.00 10.46
N GLU A 177 -2.28 -0.11 10.18
CA GLU A 177 -1.77 0.17 8.82
C GLU A 177 -0.27 -0.12 8.75
N LEU A 178 0.14 -0.84 7.73
CA LEU A 178 1.52 -1.16 7.38
C LEU A 178 1.96 -0.31 6.19
N LYS A 179 3.14 0.29 6.27
CA LYS A 179 3.77 0.92 5.11
C LYS A 179 5.24 0.54 5.01
N THR A 180 5.67 0.12 3.82
CA THR A 180 7.06 -0.32 3.60
C THR A 180 7.96 0.73 2.97
N ASP A 181 7.39 1.81 2.44
CA ASP A 181 8.13 2.88 1.77
C ASP A 181 7.77 4.25 2.36
N HIS A 182 8.78 5.10 2.58
CA HIS A 182 8.61 6.42 3.20
C HIS A 182 7.63 7.33 2.44
N GLY A 183 7.56 7.19 1.11
CA GLY A 183 6.69 8.00 0.25
C GLY A 183 5.23 7.53 0.20
N SER A 184 4.89 6.40 0.82
CA SER A 184 3.56 5.80 0.71
C SER A 184 2.52 6.39 1.66
N THR A 185 2.92 7.35 2.51
CA THR A 185 2.02 8.03 3.45
C THR A 185 1.42 9.28 2.81
N ARG A 186 0.09 9.40 2.77
CA ARG A 186 -0.60 10.62 2.33
C ARG A 186 -1.36 11.24 3.49
N ALA A 187 -1.28 12.56 3.63
CA ALA A 187 -1.98 13.31 4.68
C ALA A 187 -3.49 13.01 4.69
N GLU A 188 -4.11 12.91 3.51
CA GLU A 188 -5.53 12.59 3.34
C GLU A 188 -5.93 11.23 3.95
N GLN A 189 -5.02 10.26 4.04
CA GLN A 189 -5.32 8.97 4.68
C GLN A 189 -5.54 9.14 6.18
N TRP A 190 -4.79 10.04 6.83
CA TRP A 190 -5.01 10.34 8.24
C TRP A 190 -6.38 10.94 8.48
N ASP A 191 -6.81 11.86 7.62
CA ASP A 191 -8.15 12.44 7.72
C ASP A 191 -9.24 11.38 7.60
N ILE A 192 -9.08 10.43 6.69
CA ILE A 192 -10.03 9.31 6.53
C ILE A 192 -10.04 8.42 7.77
N TYR A 193 -8.88 8.00 8.26
CA TYR A 193 -8.79 7.07 9.39
C TYR A 193 -9.26 7.72 10.68
N CYS A 194 -8.86 8.97 10.96
CA CYS A 194 -9.30 9.70 12.14
C CYS A 194 -10.80 9.99 12.09
N ALA A 195 -11.36 10.36 10.93
CA ALA A 195 -12.81 10.53 10.79
C ALA A 195 -13.56 9.21 10.98
N ALA A 196 -13.07 8.10 10.43
CA ALA A 196 -13.64 6.78 10.64
C ALA A 196 -13.58 6.35 12.10
N ALA A 197 -12.44 6.55 12.78
CA ALA A 197 -12.26 6.23 14.19
C ALA A 197 -13.22 7.03 15.09
N LYS A 198 -13.39 8.33 14.82
CA LYS A 198 -14.35 9.20 15.54
C LYS A 198 -15.82 8.78 15.37
N ARG A 199 -16.18 8.22 14.20
CA ARG A 199 -17.54 7.70 13.97
C ARG A 199 -17.82 6.42 14.78
N GLY A 200 -16.78 5.66 15.10
CA GLY A 200 -16.86 4.44 15.90
C GLY A 200 -17.42 3.23 15.13
N MET A 201 -17.20 2.03 15.70
CA MET A 201 -17.59 0.78 15.06
C MET A 201 -19.08 0.60 14.75
N PRO A 202 -20.06 1.11 15.52
CA PRO A 202 -21.47 0.92 15.17
C PRO A 202 -21.80 1.53 13.80
N ARG A 203 -21.29 2.75 13.54
CA ARG A 203 -21.45 3.44 12.26
C ARG A 203 -20.66 2.77 11.14
N LEU A 204 -19.47 2.24 11.44
CA LEU A 204 -18.69 1.49 10.45
C LEU A 204 -19.40 0.18 10.04
N CYS A 205 -20.07 -0.50 10.96
CA CYS A 205 -20.91 -1.65 10.63
C CYS A 205 -22.12 -1.27 9.75
N ASP A 206 -22.76 -0.12 10.00
CA ASP A 206 -23.81 0.41 9.13
C ASP A 206 -23.29 0.72 7.72
N ASP A 207 -22.09 1.31 7.63
CA ASP A 207 -21.40 1.57 6.38
C ASP A 207 -21.12 0.28 5.60
N LEU A 208 -20.66 -0.79 6.28
CA LEU A 208 -20.45 -2.10 5.67
C LEU A 208 -21.74 -2.71 5.12
N ARG A 209 -22.87 -2.60 5.85
CA ARG A 209 -24.18 -3.04 5.34
C ARG A 209 -24.58 -2.26 4.10
N THR A 210 -24.32 -0.95 4.09
CA THR A 210 -24.57 -0.08 2.93
C THR A 210 -23.74 -0.50 1.72
N ILE A 211 -22.45 -0.77 1.90
CA ILE A 211 -21.58 -1.27 0.83
C ILE A 211 -22.06 -2.65 0.36
N ALA A 212 -22.39 -3.56 1.29
CA ALA A 212 -22.88 -4.89 0.97
C ALA A 212 -24.10 -4.83 0.04
N ASN A 213 -25.09 -3.98 0.36
CA ASN A 213 -26.31 -3.82 -0.43
C ASN A 213 -26.06 -3.25 -1.83
N ALA A 214 -24.95 -2.53 -2.04
CA ALA A 214 -24.58 -1.94 -3.32
C ALA A 214 -23.51 -2.76 -4.09
N SER A 215 -23.00 -3.84 -3.50
CA SER A 215 -21.89 -4.62 -4.04
C SER A 215 -22.36 -5.78 -4.92
N ASN A 216 -21.55 -6.13 -5.92
CA ASN A 216 -21.73 -7.36 -6.70
C ASN A 216 -21.25 -8.62 -5.94
N GLN A 217 -20.62 -8.46 -4.78
CA GLN A 217 -20.16 -9.55 -3.90
C GLN A 217 -20.64 -9.33 -2.46
N PRO A 218 -21.96 -9.26 -2.20
CA PRO A 218 -22.50 -8.92 -0.88
C PRO A 218 -22.12 -9.95 0.20
N GLU A 219 -21.95 -11.22 -0.15
CA GLU A 219 -21.65 -12.30 0.81
C GLU A 219 -20.34 -12.08 1.56
N LYS A 220 -19.30 -11.56 0.90
CA LYS A 220 -18.01 -11.25 1.56
C LYS A 220 -18.18 -10.24 2.71
N TYR A 221 -19.05 -9.25 2.51
CA TYR A 221 -19.35 -8.27 3.56
C TYR A 221 -20.22 -8.87 4.66
N ARG A 222 -21.11 -9.82 4.33
CA ARG A 222 -21.91 -10.53 5.35
C ARG A 222 -21.05 -11.44 6.22
N GLU A 223 -20.10 -12.16 5.64
CA GLU A 223 -19.11 -12.95 6.38
C GLU A 223 -18.29 -12.05 7.32
N MET A 224 -17.81 -10.92 6.83
CA MET A 224 -17.11 -9.93 7.65
C MET A 224 -17.99 -9.40 8.79
N LEU A 225 -19.24 -9.02 8.51
CA LEU A 225 -20.19 -8.58 9.54
C LEU A 225 -20.46 -9.68 10.58
N ALA A 226 -20.52 -10.95 10.19
CA ALA A 226 -20.68 -12.07 11.10
C ALA A 226 -19.46 -12.22 12.03
N LEU A 227 -18.23 -12.05 11.53
CA LEU A 227 -17.03 -12.01 12.37
C LEU A 227 -17.09 -10.90 13.42
N LEU A 228 -17.58 -9.71 13.03
CA LEU A 228 -17.67 -8.55 13.93
C LEU A 228 -18.72 -8.72 15.03
N GLN A 229 -19.74 -9.57 14.85
CA GLN A 229 -20.77 -9.81 15.87
C GLN A 229 -20.22 -10.46 17.16
N GLY A 230 -19.04 -11.08 17.09
CA GLY A 230 -18.36 -11.65 18.25
C GLY A 230 -17.76 -10.60 19.21
N TYR A 231 -17.86 -9.31 18.89
CA TYR A 231 -17.18 -8.23 19.60
C TYR A 231 -18.12 -7.07 19.95
N GLU A 232 -17.86 -6.41 21.07
CA GLU A 232 -18.58 -5.21 21.49
C GLU A 232 -18.18 -4.02 20.61
N THR A 233 -19.16 -3.38 19.97
CA THR A 233 -18.92 -2.27 19.04
C THR A 233 -18.86 -0.90 19.74
N GLY A 234 -19.26 -0.80 21.01
CA GLY A 234 -19.29 0.46 21.76
C GLY A 234 -17.93 1.00 22.20
N HIS A 235 -16.84 0.28 21.93
CA HIS A 235 -15.49 0.67 22.31
C HIS A 235 -14.87 1.70 21.34
N PRO A 236 -13.95 2.55 21.82
CA PRO A 236 -13.25 3.50 20.97
C PRO A 236 -12.44 2.79 19.88
N VAL A 237 -12.20 3.49 18.78
CA VAL A 237 -11.29 3.06 17.72
C VAL A 237 -10.00 3.85 17.85
N GLU A 238 -8.87 3.15 17.97
CA GLU A 238 -7.52 3.69 18.01
C GLU A 238 -6.80 3.34 16.70
N ILE A 239 -5.71 4.05 16.39
CA ILE A 239 -4.97 3.84 15.14
C ILE A 239 -3.51 3.54 15.49
N VAL A 240 -2.99 2.45 14.92
CA VAL A 240 -1.58 2.06 14.98
C VAL A 240 -1.02 2.04 13.56
N TYR A 241 0.12 2.66 13.39
CA TYR A 241 0.81 2.75 12.13
C TYR A 241 2.23 2.17 12.23
N LEU A 242 2.53 1.19 11.39
CA LEU A 242 3.86 0.60 11.26
C LEU A 242 4.62 1.29 10.13
N SER A 243 5.61 2.10 10.52
CA SER A 243 6.40 2.97 9.63
C SER A 243 7.75 2.37 9.25
N PRO A 244 8.27 2.68 8.04
CA PRO A 244 9.56 2.19 7.60
C PRO A 244 10.74 2.78 8.37
N GLY A 245 10.62 4.05 8.77
CA GLY A 245 11.66 4.72 9.56
C GLY A 245 11.41 4.67 11.06
N SER A 246 12.47 4.97 11.82
CA SER A 246 12.40 5.28 13.26
C SER A 246 11.72 6.62 13.55
N ARG A 247 11.44 7.43 12.52
CA ARG A 247 10.80 8.74 12.66
C ARG A 247 9.31 8.62 12.40
N ARG A 248 8.52 9.21 13.29
CA ARG A 248 7.10 9.47 13.10
C ARG A 248 6.88 10.17 11.75
N PRO A 249 5.98 9.69 10.88
CA PRO A 249 5.65 10.36 9.63
C PRO A 249 5.24 11.82 9.87
N LEU A 250 5.65 12.71 8.96
CA LEU A 250 5.27 14.11 9.05
C LEU A 250 3.75 14.26 8.94
N GLY A 251 3.16 15.08 9.79
CA GLY A 251 1.71 15.32 9.81
C GLY A 251 0.87 14.20 10.43
N MET A 252 1.50 13.15 10.98
CA MET A 252 0.77 12.10 11.68
C MET A 252 0.12 12.66 12.96
N PRO A 253 -1.22 12.60 13.12
CA PRO A 253 -1.93 13.13 14.29
C PRO A 253 -1.41 12.57 15.60
N SER A 254 -1.43 13.36 16.69
CA SER A 254 -0.81 13.02 17.98
C SER A 254 -1.40 11.77 18.64
N ASP A 255 -2.67 11.50 18.39
CA ASP A 255 -3.47 10.36 18.87
C ASP A 255 -3.24 9.06 18.07
N VAL A 256 -2.47 9.09 16.99
CA VAL A 256 -2.04 7.89 16.27
C VAL A 256 -0.78 7.32 16.94
N HIS A 257 -0.80 6.02 17.22
CA HIS A 257 0.35 5.27 17.71
C HIS A 257 1.25 4.88 16.53
N SER A 258 2.57 4.97 16.71
CA SER A 258 3.53 4.54 15.68
C SER A 258 4.48 3.50 16.25
N ILE A 259 4.70 2.47 15.44
CA ILE A 259 5.72 1.45 15.61
C ILE A 259 6.62 1.54 14.38
N SER A 260 7.93 1.38 14.55
CA SER A 260 8.89 1.34 13.44
C SER A 260 9.35 -0.08 13.14
N PHE A 261 9.85 -0.35 11.94
CA PHE A 261 10.50 -1.65 11.67
C PHE A 261 11.72 -1.92 12.54
N ALA A 262 12.38 -0.88 13.07
CA ALA A 262 13.44 -1.05 14.06
C ALA A 262 12.89 -1.71 15.34
N GLN A 263 11.77 -1.20 15.87
CA GLN A 263 11.08 -1.81 17.01
C GLN A 263 10.51 -3.19 16.66
N LEU A 264 10.08 -3.38 15.41
CA LEU A 264 9.66 -4.69 14.93
C LEU A 264 10.79 -5.72 15.04
N GLY A 265 12.01 -5.30 14.73
CA GLY A 265 13.22 -6.09 14.94
C GLY A 265 13.51 -6.42 16.41
N GLU A 266 12.84 -5.84 17.38
CA GLU A 266 13.01 -6.17 18.80
C GLU A 266 11.98 -7.18 19.30
N ALA A 267 10.88 -7.37 18.55
CA ALA A 267 9.82 -8.31 18.89
C ALA A 267 10.34 -9.76 18.97
N LYS A 268 9.82 -10.49 19.97
CA LYS A 268 10.20 -11.87 20.27
C LYS A 268 8.94 -12.74 20.30
N PRO A 269 8.31 -12.98 19.14
CA PRO A 269 7.16 -13.86 19.09
C PRO A 269 7.54 -15.27 19.55
N GLU A 270 6.69 -15.84 20.39
CA GLU A 270 6.82 -17.20 20.90
C GLU A 270 6.44 -18.20 19.81
N ASN A 271 5.41 -17.89 19.02
CA ASN A 271 4.98 -18.75 17.93
C ASN A 271 5.84 -18.51 16.69
N TYR A 272 6.30 -19.61 16.07
CA TYR A 272 7.11 -19.59 14.85
C TYR A 272 8.38 -18.72 14.99
N ALA A 273 9.03 -18.75 16.15
CA ALA A 273 10.22 -17.95 16.45
C ALA A 273 11.34 -18.09 15.39
N GLU A 274 11.52 -19.29 14.82
CA GLU A 274 12.48 -19.56 13.74
C GLU A 274 12.10 -18.83 12.44
N VAL A 275 10.82 -18.85 12.05
CA VAL A 275 10.31 -18.11 10.88
C VAL A 275 10.49 -16.61 11.08
N TRP A 276 10.18 -16.11 12.29
CA TRP A 276 10.42 -14.71 12.62
C TRP A 276 11.90 -14.35 12.58
N HIS A 277 12.77 -15.23 13.07
CA HIS A 277 14.21 -15.04 12.98
C HIS A 277 14.66 -14.90 11.52
N LEU A 278 14.23 -15.79 10.63
CA LEU A 278 14.49 -15.68 9.19
C LEU A 278 13.95 -14.37 8.60
N PHE A 279 12.72 -13.98 8.96
CA PHE A 279 12.11 -12.73 8.49
C PHE A 279 12.93 -11.50 8.92
N ARG A 280 13.39 -11.48 10.18
CA ARG A 280 14.23 -10.40 10.73
C ARG A 280 15.58 -10.30 10.05
N GLN A 281 16.18 -11.41 9.64
CA GLN A 281 17.50 -11.41 9.00
C GLN A 281 17.42 -11.07 7.51
N ILE A 282 16.36 -11.53 6.83
CA ILE A 282 16.26 -11.45 5.36
C ILE A 282 15.42 -10.25 4.92
N VAL A 283 14.23 -10.10 5.49
CA VAL A 283 13.21 -9.15 5.02
C VAL A 283 13.34 -7.79 5.70
N LEU A 284 13.40 -7.74 7.04
CA LEU A 284 13.43 -6.48 7.79
C LEU A 284 14.54 -5.50 7.34
N PRO A 285 15.79 -5.92 7.08
CA PRO A 285 16.86 -4.99 6.66
C PRO A 285 16.60 -4.35 5.29
N ARG A 286 15.56 -4.79 4.59
CA ARG A 286 15.14 -4.29 3.27
C ARG A 286 13.88 -3.44 3.36
N LEU A 287 13.31 -3.25 4.56
CA LEU A 287 12.15 -2.41 4.82
C LEU A 287 12.52 -1.03 5.39
N CYS A 288 13.73 -0.89 5.93
CA CYS A 288 14.29 0.33 6.47
C CYS A 288 15.12 1.12 5.44
#